data_AF-A0A7I8ELV5-F1
#
_entry.id   AF-A0A7I8ELV5-F1
#
_cell.length_a   1.000
_cell.length_b   1.000
_cell.length_c   1.000
_cell.angle_alpha   90.00
_cell.angle_beta   90.00
_cell.angle_gamma   90.00
#
_symmetry.space_group_name_H-M   'P 1'
#
loop_
_entity.id
_entity.type
_entity.pdbx_description
1 polymer ?
#
loop_
_entity_poly.entity_id
_entity_poly.type
_entity_poly.pdbx_seq_one_letter_code
_entity_poly.pdbx_strand_id
1 'polypeptide(L)'
;MIFERPSRTMLSAHQEGQSSFPIPMVYEHVPAQRLPWEYHVLTIDSAEQALPDEAQLNALGSEGWILVAVVDTRTREHSSLVHYYFTRQAQQEEKKK
;
A
#
# COMPACT_ATOMS: atom_id res chain seq x y z
N MET A 1 -33.80 -39.70 54.57
CA MET A 1 -32.34 -39.91 54.54
C MET A 1 -31.86 -39.56 53.12
N ILE A 2 -31.40 -38.32 52.84
CA ILE A 2 -30.00 -37.83 52.56
C ILE A 2 -29.24 -38.72 51.54
N PHE A 3 -28.60 -38.29 50.43
CA PHE A 3 -27.63 -37.20 50.13
C PHE A 3 -27.66 -36.91 48.61
N GLU A 4 -27.87 -35.67 48.16
CA GLU A 4 -26.91 -34.56 47.92
C GLU A 4 -26.45 -34.39 46.47
N ARG A 5 -26.63 -33.18 45.96
CA ARG A 5 -26.02 -32.65 44.74
C ARG A 5 -24.72 -31.96 45.13
N PRO A 6 -23.55 -32.30 44.56
CA PRO A 6 -22.40 -31.41 44.63
C PRO A 6 -22.51 -30.33 43.54
N SER A 7 -22.74 -29.13 44.06
CA SER A 7 -22.36 -27.77 43.69
C SER A 7 -21.42 -27.47 42.50
N ARG A 8 -21.55 -26.20 42.10
CA ARG A 8 -20.64 -25.27 41.38
C ARG A 8 -20.92 -25.12 39.88
N THR A 9 -21.14 -23.92 39.33
CA THR A 9 -20.71 -22.58 39.75
C THR A 9 -21.73 -21.53 39.29
N MET A 10 -22.08 -20.63 40.21
CA MET A 10 -22.67 -19.33 39.91
C MET A 10 -21.73 -18.56 38.98
N LEU A 11 -22.10 -18.38 37.72
CA LEU A 11 -21.63 -17.23 36.95
C LEU A 11 -22.75 -16.21 37.00
N SER A 12 -22.59 -15.30 37.95
CA SER A 12 -23.37 -14.08 38.11
C SER A 12 -23.53 -13.43 36.73
N ALA A 13 -24.77 -13.31 36.28
CA ALA A 13 -25.10 -12.44 35.17
C ALA A 13 -24.63 -11.03 35.55
N HIS A 14 -23.47 -10.61 35.00
CA HIS A 14 -23.16 -9.19 34.91
C HIS A 14 -24.21 -8.60 33.97
N GLN A 15 -25.34 -8.18 34.55
CA GLN A 15 -26.17 -7.14 33.98
C GLN A 15 -25.38 -5.83 34.10
N GLU A 16 -24.35 -5.69 33.27
CA GLU A 16 -23.82 -4.38 32.95
C GLU A 16 -24.63 -3.89 31.75
N GLY A 17 -25.36 -2.79 31.97
CA GLY A 17 -26.26 -2.20 31.00
C GLY A 17 -25.55 -2.01 29.67
N GLN A 18 -25.97 -2.78 28.67
CA GLN A 18 -25.66 -2.49 27.28
C GLN A 18 -26.34 -1.17 26.96
N SER A 19 -25.59 -0.08 27.09
CA SER A 19 -25.92 1.15 26.42
C SER A 19 -25.83 0.89 24.93
N SER A 20 -26.93 0.40 24.35
CA SER A 20 -27.12 0.16 22.91
C SER A 20 -27.27 1.49 22.19
N PHE A 21 -26.29 2.38 22.34
CA PHE A 21 -26.20 3.55 21.49
C PHE A 21 -25.57 3.08 20.16
N PRO A 22 -26.28 3.24 19.02
CA PRO A 22 -25.72 2.87 17.73
C PRO A 22 -24.47 3.74 17.50
N ILE A 23 -23.32 3.11 17.31
CA ILE A 23 -22.10 3.80 16.94
C ILE A 23 -22.32 4.35 15.53
N PRO A 24 -22.31 5.68 15.33
CA PRO A 24 -22.44 6.24 13.99
C PRO A 24 -21.24 5.82 13.14
N MET A 25 -21.52 5.09 12.06
CA MET A 25 -20.53 4.68 11.07
C MET A 25 -20.42 5.76 10.00
N VAL A 26 -19.22 6.31 9.84
CA VAL A 26 -18.92 7.29 8.79
C VAL A 26 -18.26 6.54 7.64
N TYR A 27 -18.84 6.65 6.44
CA TYR A 27 -18.23 6.15 5.22
C TYR A 27 -17.40 7.25 4.58
N GLU A 28 -16.16 6.92 4.22
CA GLU A 28 -15.33 7.81 3.43
C GLU A 28 -15.92 7.93 2.02
N HIS A 29 -16.10 9.16 1.55
CA HIS A 29 -16.54 9.43 0.20
C HIS A 29 -15.35 9.32 -0.75
N VAL A 30 -15.02 8.10 -1.16
CA VAL A 30 -13.98 7.85 -2.16
C VAL A 30 -14.50 8.29 -3.54
N PRO A 31 -13.74 9.08 -4.32
CA PRO A 31 -14.13 9.46 -5.67
C PRO A 31 -14.53 8.23 -6.50
N ALA A 32 -15.67 8.31 -7.19
CA ALA A 32 -16.19 7.21 -8.00
C ALA A 32 -15.22 6.77 -9.11
N GLN A 33 -14.36 7.68 -9.59
CA GLN A 33 -13.25 7.37 -10.48
C GLN A 33 -11.92 7.36 -9.71
N ARG A 34 -11.32 6.17 -9.61
CA ARG A 34 -9.91 6.06 -9.24
C ARG A 34 -9.07 6.64 -10.38
N LEU A 35 -8.17 7.56 -10.05
CA LEU A 35 -7.14 8.04 -10.97
C LEU A 35 -6.31 6.83 -11.44
N PRO A 36 -6.10 6.65 -12.76
CA PRO A 36 -5.27 5.57 -13.23
C PRO A 36 -3.82 5.80 -12.78
N TRP A 37 -3.11 4.70 -12.52
CA TRP A 37 -1.67 4.73 -12.23
C TRP A 37 -0.90 4.54 -13.51
N GLU A 38 0.11 5.37 -13.70
CA GLU A 38 1.11 5.25 -14.75
C GLU A 38 2.37 4.58 -14.20
N TYR A 39 3.04 3.81 -15.05
CA TYR A 39 4.26 3.09 -14.72
C TYR A 39 5.35 3.45 -15.71
N HIS A 40 6.53 3.74 -15.19
CA HIS A 40 7.73 3.99 -15.99
C HIS A 40 8.86 3.08 -15.50
N VAL A 41 9.59 2.47 -16.44
CA VAL A 41 10.69 1.54 -16.12
C VAL A 41 11.93 2.01 -16.85
N LEU A 42 12.96 2.36 -16.07
CA LEU A 42 14.28 2.66 -16.58
C LEU A 42 15.15 1.41 -16.45
N THR A 43 15.61 0.89 -17.58
CA THR A 43 16.49 -0.29 -17.63
C THR A 43 17.88 0.15 -18.04
N ILE A 44 18.87 -0.14 -17.22
CA ILE A 44 20.26 0.24 -17.46
C ILE A 44 21.13 -1.00 -17.48
N ASP A 45 21.95 -1.11 -18.51
CA ASP A 45 23.03 -2.09 -18.56
C ASP A 45 24.26 -1.51 -17.86
N SER A 46 24.57 -2.03 -16.67
CA SER A 46 25.73 -1.60 -15.88
C SER A 46 27.09 -2.00 -16.46
N ALA A 47 27.13 -2.85 -17.50
CA ALA A 47 28.35 -3.17 -18.23
C ALA A 47 28.66 -2.11 -19.29
N GLU A 48 27.64 -1.50 -19.88
CA GLU A 48 27.79 -0.50 -20.95
C GLU A 48 27.70 0.94 -20.44
N GLN A 49 26.89 1.18 -19.41
CA GLN A 49 26.59 2.51 -18.88
C GLN A 49 26.74 2.56 -17.37
N ALA A 50 27.11 3.75 -16.88
CA ALA A 50 27.11 4.02 -15.46
C ALA A 50 25.67 3.96 -14.91
N LEU A 51 25.54 3.55 -13.65
CA LEU A 51 24.27 3.64 -12.93
C LEU A 51 23.78 5.10 -12.93
N PRO A 52 22.45 5.32 -12.93
CA PRO A 52 21.90 6.65 -12.98
C PRO A 52 22.29 7.40 -11.72
N ASP A 53 22.77 8.62 -11.90
CA ASP A 53 23.12 9.50 -10.80
C ASP A 53 21.88 10.14 -10.18
N GLU A 54 22.09 10.84 -9.06
CA GLU A 54 21.01 11.55 -8.37
C GLU A 54 20.31 12.57 -9.28
N ALA A 55 21.04 13.21 -10.20
CA ALA A 55 20.47 14.21 -11.10
C ALA A 55 19.45 13.58 -12.07
N GLN A 56 19.74 12.41 -12.63
CA GLN A 56 18.83 11.68 -13.52
C GLN A 56 17.58 11.19 -12.78
N LEU A 57 17.73 10.67 -11.56
CA LEU A 57 16.59 10.23 -10.75
C LEU A 57 15.72 11.41 -10.32
N ASN A 58 16.34 12.54 -9.96
CA ASN A 58 15.64 13.76 -9.58
C ASN A 58 14.93 14.44 -10.75
N ALA A 59 15.43 14.30 -11.98
CA ALA A 59 14.72 14.76 -13.17
C ALA A 59 13.36 14.07 -13.30
N LEU A 60 13.33 12.74 -13.17
CA LEU A 60 12.08 11.96 -13.14
C LEU A 60 11.19 12.36 -11.95
N GLY A 61 11.79 12.58 -10.78
CA GLY A 61 11.09 13.11 -9.60
C GLY A 61 10.40 14.44 -9.86
N SER A 62 11.06 15.36 -10.59
CA SER A 62 10.50 16.68 -10.93
C SER A 62 9.33 16.61 -11.92
N GLU A 63 9.26 15.55 -12.72
CA GLU A 63 8.12 15.24 -13.60
C GLU A 63 6.95 14.54 -12.88
N GLY A 64 7.09 14.34 -11.56
CA GLY A 64 6.09 13.70 -10.71
C GLY A 64 6.18 12.18 -10.65
N TRP A 65 7.27 11.58 -11.16
CA TRP A 65 7.51 10.15 -11.01
C TRP A 65 8.04 9.81 -9.62
N ILE A 66 7.48 8.78 -9.00
CA ILE A 66 7.90 8.29 -7.69
C ILE A 66 8.63 6.97 -7.89
N LEU A 67 9.91 6.91 -7.50
CA LEU A 67 10.67 5.65 -7.51
C LEU A 67 10.11 4.70 -6.44
N VAL A 68 9.67 3.51 -6.84
CA VAL A 68 9.05 2.52 -5.95
C VAL A 68 9.89 1.26 -5.75
N ALA A 69 10.74 0.90 -6.72
CA ALA A 69 11.62 -0.25 -6.58
C ALA A 69 12.85 -0.13 -7.47
N VAL A 70 13.94 -0.75 -7.02
CA VAL A 70 15.15 -1.00 -7.82
C VAL A 70 15.41 -2.49 -7.79
N VAL A 71 15.46 -3.11 -8.98
CA VAL A 71 15.71 -4.54 -9.14
C VAL A 71 17.04 -4.70 -9.87
N ASP A 72 18.02 -5.18 -9.12
CA ASP A 72 19.33 -5.52 -9.65
C ASP A 72 19.30 -6.99 -10.11
N THR A 73 19.35 -7.20 -11.42
CA THR A 73 19.35 -8.55 -12.00
C THR A 73 20.74 -9.01 -12.38
N ARG A 74 21.79 -8.38 -11.85
CA ARG A 74 23.17 -8.74 -12.18
C ARG A 74 23.46 -10.18 -11.77
N THR A 75 23.52 -11.08 -12.75
CA THR A 75 23.92 -12.47 -12.53
C THR A 75 25.37 -12.65 -12.92
N ARG A 76 26.07 -13.60 -12.28
CA ARG A 76 27.51 -13.82 -12.49
C ARG A 76 27.90 -14.15 -13.94
N GLU A 77 26.96 -14.51 -14.81
CA GLU A 77 27.29 -14.97 -16.17
C GLU A 77 26.59 -14.23 -17.32
N HIS A 78 25.38 -13.66 -17.19
CA HIS A 78 24.62 -13.28 -18.39
C HIS A 78 23.76 -12.00 -18.34
N SER A 79 23.64 -11.34 -17.19
CA SER A 79 22.86 -10.11 -17.11
C SER A 79 23.59 -9.07 -16.29
N SER A 80 23.73 -7.87 -16.85
CA SER A 80 24.28 -6.68 -16.20
C SER A 80 23.20 -5.62 -15.94
N LEU A 81 21.92 -6.01 -16.01
CA LEU A 81 20.79 -5.09 -16.02
C LEU A 81 20.33 -4.69 -14.61
N VAL A 82 20.08 -3.40 -14.44
CA VAL A 82 19.41 -2.81 -13.27
C VAL A 82 18.14 -2.12 -13.75
N HIS A 83 17.01 -2.43 -13.10
CA HIS A 83 15.71 -1.86 -13.41
C HIS A 83 15.26 -0.93 -12.29
N TYR A 84 14.86 0.30 -12.64
CA TYR A 84 14.27 1.28 -11.76
C TYR A 84 12.79 1.43 -12.12
N TYR A 85 11.92 1.14 -11.16
CA TYR A 85 10.48 1.20 -11.34
C TYR A 85 9.93 2.47 -10.72
N PHE A 86 9.20 3.22 -11.52
CA PHE A 86 8.55 4.46 -11.12
C PHE A 86 7.05 4.37 -11.32
N THR A 87 6.30 5.08 -10.49
CA THR A 87 4.86 5.24 -10.63
C THR A 87 4.43 6.69 -10.47
N ARG A 88 3.30 7.04 -11.08
CA ARG A 88 2.67 8.35 -10.95
C ARG A 88 1.15 8.18 -11.04
N GLN A 89 0.40 8.99 -10.31
CA GLN A 89 -1.05 9.10 -10.54
C GLN A 89 -1.29 9.98 -11.76
N ALA A 90 -2.04 9.48 -12.73
CA ALA A 90 -2.46 10.30 -13.87
C ALA A 90 -3.32 11.46 -13.34
N GLN A 91 -3.04 12.68 -13.80
CA GLN A 91 -3.84 13.84 -13.40
C GLN A 91 -5.19 13.80 -14.13
N GLN A 92 -6.29 14.06 -13.41
CA GLN A 92 -7.58 14.27 -14.03
C GLN A 92 -7.55 15.60 -14.80
N GLU A 93 -7.60 15.54 -16.13
CA GLU A 93 -7.91 16.72 -16.96
C GLU A 93 -9.37 17.12 -16.69
N GLU A 94 -9.59 18.09 -15.81
CA GLU A 94 -10.88 18.78 -15.74
C GLU A 94 -11.10 19.55 -17.05
N LYS A 95 -11.76 18.92 -18.02
CA LYS A 95 -12.33 19.63 -19.18
C LYS A 95 -13.47 20.52 -18.68
N LYS A 96 -13.13 21.75 -18.32
CA LYS A 96 -14.09 22.83 -18.10
C LYS A 96 -14.79 23.11 -19.44
N LYS A 97 -16.06 22.74 -19.54
CA LYS A 97 -16.94 22.98 -20.68
C LYS A 97 -17.50 24.39 -20.65
#